data_AF-A0AA87ZX52-F1
#
_entry.id   AF-A0AA87ZX52-F1
#
_cell.length_a   1.000
_cell.length_b   1.000
_cell.length_c   1.000
_cell.angle_alpha   90.00
_cell.angle_beta   90.00
_cell.angle_gamma   90.00
#
_symmetry.space_group_name_H-M   'P 1'
#
loop_
_entity.id
_entity.type
_entity.pdbx_description
1 polymer ?
#
loop_
_entity_poly.entity_id
_entity_poly.type
_entity_poly.pdbx_seq_one_letter_code
_entity_poly.pdbx_strand_id
1 'polypeptide(L)'
;MDQSVKRMLKLIEEDGETDGQRRPDLAANVQEFHQLYRSLAEHYDRVTKELCKSASQGSGNSESGYDQDAALLTPDAKVGLHKSGLQAASLDTSPSSPGADSVFSLKDGSESSSVSSSDSESEPFVNNYLRSPLNINSKSLQQKISELETELSAMKDKLQTRETDLELEKEQVLELQRRIVELEIRVSDSDLKSKMLLEELEVAMDMLKGSDEEIEKLKKELIDRNSGGQQLQNQLELAREEIAMFEAQLDSERRQVLELEERIARYIADVSDRDLEIEKLNVALHDVEEQFSQEKVQLQSDFLSLSEKQVLLDMEFQEWVLKTKELEDKILASESEKMEMQRLHLAQVMALQDENNGLKVELDQRREHVEVLNKDFDRCKLKYDMLMAEKDGLNAKVDTLMANVSARDDQIHQMERHLSQSCQKHEELINASQSAQKLVDELNLRVAELQKEVDRQRVEISNGAEEKREAIRQLCFSLEHYRSGYQELRQACQAFVGHRRNAVMAS
;
A
#
# COMPACT_ATOMS: atom_id res chain seq x y z
N MET A 1 -8.40 -22.30 -8.68
CA MET A 1 -9.57 -21.86 -9.46
C MET A 1 -9.26 -21.81 -10.96
N ASP A 2 -8.06 -21.37 -11.31
CA ASP A 2 -7.48 -21.17 -12.65
C ASP A 2 -7.78 -22.27 -13.67
N GLN A 3 -7.68 -23.56 -13.29
CA GLN A 3 -8.00 -24.67 -14.19
C GLN A 3 -9.48 -24.70 -14.63
N SER A 4 -10.40 -24.16 -13.82
CA SER A 4 -11.81 -23.98 -14.17
C SER A 4 -12.03 -22.76 -15.05
N VAL A 5 -11.29 -21.67 -14.79
CA VAL A 5 -11.31 -20.46 -15.63
C VAL A 5 -10.75 -20.75 -17.02
N LYS A 6 -9.62 -21.47 -17.12
CA LYS A 6 -9.04 -21.93 -18.39
C LYS A 6 -9.96 -22.89 -19.15
N ARG A 7 -10.76 -23.73 -18.46
CA ARG A 7 -11.83 -24.53 -19.09
C ARG A 7 -12.94 -23.66 -19.67
N MET A 8 -13.45 -22.68 -18.90
CA MET A 8 -14.48 -21.75 -19.40
C MET A 8 -13.99 -20.91 -20.58
N LEU A 9 -12.81 -20.29 -20.48
CA LEU A 9 -12.23 -19.48 -21.55
C LEU A 9 -12.07 -20.31 -22.84
N LYS A 10 -11.54 -21.53 -22.74
CA LYS A 10 -11.41 -22.43 -23.89
C LYS A 10 -12.77 -22.82 -24.51
N LEU A 11 -13.82 -22.99 -23.70
CA LEU A 11 -15.18 -23.25 -24.20
C LEU A 11 -15.85 -22.03 -24.84
N ILE A 12 -15.40 -20.81 -24.52
CA ILE A 12 -15.87 -19.56 -25.14
C ILE A 12 -15.05 -19.25 -26.41
N GLU A 13 -13.76 -19.56 -26.41
CA GLU A 13 -12.83 -19.37 -27.54
C GLU A 13 -13.09 -20.36 -28.69
N GLU A 14 -13.58 -21.57 -28.38
CA GLU A 14 -14.03 -22.56 -29.38
C GLU A 14 -15.46 -22.27 -29.93
N ASP A 15 -16.20 -21.29 -29.40
CA ASP A 15 -17.61 -20.99 -29.75
C ASP A 15 -17.76 -20.18 -31.07
N GLY A 16 -16.66 -19.95 -31.80
CA GLY A 16 -16.61 -19.07 -32.96
C GLY A 16 -17.26 -19.59 -34.25
N GLU A 17 -17.45 -20.90 -34.42
CA GLU A 17 -17.94 -21.49 -35.69
C GLU A 17 -18.99 -22.63 -35.58
N THR A 18 -19.41 -23.10 -34.39
CA THR A 18 -20.38 -24.23 -34.31
C THR A 18 -21.54 -24.02 -33.33
N ASP A 19 -22.75 -24.29 -33.81
CA ASP A 19 -24.03 -23.91 -33.18
C ASP A 19 -24.42 -24.78 -31.97
N GLY A 20 -24.75 -24.10 -30.86
CA GLY A 20 -25.65 -24.57 -29.80
C GLY A 20 -25.18 -25.68 -28.85
N GLN A 21 -24.38 -26.64 -29.31
CA GLN A 21 -24.21 -27.92 -28.60
C GLN A 21 -23.43 -27.84 -27.27
N ARG A 22 -22.55 -26.85 -27.07
CA ARG A 22 -21.69 -26.76 -25.87
C ARG A 22 -22.19 -25.87 -24.74
N ARG A 23 -23.34 -25.20 -24.90
CA ARG A 23 -24.01 -24.46 -23.82
C ARG A 23 -24.17 -25.25 -22.50
N PRO A 24 -24.58 -26.54 -22.47
CA PRO A 24 -24.66 -27.29 -21.22
C PRO A 24 -23.30 -27.48 -20.55
N ASP A 25 -22.23 -27.71 -21.32
CA ASP A 25 -20.88 -27.89 -20.77
C ASP A 25 -20.35 -26.58 -20.18
N LEU A 26 -20.56 -25.45 -20.86
CA LEU A 26 -20.20 -24.13 -20.33
C LEU A 26 -20.97 -23.82 -19.05
N ALA A 27 -22.28 -24.10 -19.02
CA ALA A 27 -23.12 -23.93 -17.83
C ALA A 27 -22.63 -24.79 -16.64
N ALA A 28 -22.25 -26.05 -16.89
CA ALA A 28 -21.68 -26.93 -15.86
C ALA A 28 -20.35 -26.39 -15.31
N ASN A 29 -19.46 -25.88 -16.17
CA ASN A 29 -18.19 -25.28 -15.75
C ASN A 29 -18.40 -23.98 -14.95
N VAL A 30 -19.40 -23.16 -15.29
CA VAL A 30 -19.82 -21.99 -14.49
C VAL A 30 -20.37 -22.41 -13.12
N GLN A 31 -21.16 -23.47 -13.06
CA GLN A 31 -21.72 -24.00 -11.82
C GLN A 31 -20.63 -24.57 -10.88
N GLU A 32 -19.68 -25.35 -11.42
CA GLU A 32 -18.47 -25.77 -10.68
C GLU A 32 -17.70 -24.58 -10.11
N PHE A 33 -17.46 -23.54 -10.93
CA PHE A 33 -16.71 -22.36 -10.51
C PHE A 33 -17.43 -21.59 -9.38
N HIS A 34 -18.75 -21.41 -9.48
CA HIS A 34 -19.54 -20.82 -8.41
C HIS A 34 -19.48 -21.66 -7.12
N GLN A 35 -19.52 -23.00 -7.23
CA GLN A 35 -19.46 -23.89 -6.07
C GLN A 35 -18.08 -23.88 -5.40
N LEU A 36 -16.99 -23.79 -6.17
CA LEU A 36 -15.63 -23.56 -5.66
C LEU A 36 -15.50 -22.20 -4.96
N TYR A 37 -16.04 -21.12 -5.56
CA TYR A 37 -16.03 -19.79 -4.95
C TYR A 37 -16.82 -19.74 -3.63
N ARG A 38 -17.99 -20.39 -3.57
CA ARG A 38 -18.78 -20.52 -2.33
C ARG A 38 -18.00 -21.26 -1.25
N SER A 39 -17.38 -22.40 -1.59
CA SER A 39 -16.57 -23.18 -0.65
C SER A 39 -15.38 -22.38 -0.10
N LEU A 40 -14.75 -21.54 -0.95
CA LEU A 40 -13.68 -20.65 -0.55
C LEU A 40 -14.17 -19.52 0.37
N ALA A 41 -15.31 -18.90 0.05
CA ALA A 41 -15.93 -17.89 0.91
C ALA A 41 -16.25 -18.47 2.29
N GLU A 42 -16.88 -19.64 2.37
CA GLU A 42 -17.12 -20.34 3.64
C GLU A 42 -15.82 -20.73 4.37
N HIS A 43 -14.69 -20.94 3.66
CA HIS A 43 -13.39 -21.21 4.29
C HIS A 43 -12.82 -19.94 4.93
N TYR A 44 -12.86 -18.80 4.23
CA TYR A 44 -12.54 -17.50 4.84
C TYR A 44 -13.43 -17.22 6.04
N ASP A 45 -14.75 -17.43 5.92
CA ASP A 45 -15.72 -17.23 6.99
C ASP A 45 -15.41 -18.08 8.24
N ARG A 46 -14.92 -19.31 8.05
CA ARG A 46 -14.42 -20.20 9.12
C ARG A 46 -13.13 -19.67 9.74
N VAL A 47 -12.11 -19.38 8.92
CA VAL A 47 -10.80 -18.87 9.38
C VAL A 47 -10.93 -17.54 10.14
N THR A 48 -11.74 -16.60 9.65
CA THR A 48 -12.02 -15.34 10.34
C THR A 48 -12.74 -15.57 11.67
N LYS A 49 -13.72 -16.48 11.72
CA LYS A 49 -14.42 -16.82 12.98
C LYS A 49 -13.51 -17.55 13.98
N GLU A 50 -12.50 -18.29 13.52
CA GLU A 50 -11.49 -18.90 14.40
C GLU A 50 -10.44 -17.89 14.87
N LEU A 51 -10.00 -16.95 14.02
CA LEU A 51 -9.16 -15.82 14.41
C LEU A 51 -9.84 -14.92 15.47
N CYS A 52 -11.13 -14.62 15.32
CA CYS A 52 -11.88 -13.90 16.35
C CYS A 52 -11.99 -14.69 17.67
N LYS A 53 -12.08 -16.03 17.62
CA LYS A 53 -12.12 -16.89 18.81
C LYS A 53 -10.76 -16.97 19.51
N SER A 54 -9.66 -17.13 18.77
CA SER A 54 -8.30 -17.18 19.35
C SER A 54 -7.89 -15.84 19.95
N ALA A 55 -8.23 -14.72 19.28
CA ALA A 55 -8.08 -13.37 19.85
C ALA A 55 -8.87 -13.18 21.15
N SER A 56 -10.01 -13.86 21.31
CA SER A 56 -10.88 -13.75 22.50
C SER A 56 -10.46 -14.64 23.69
N GLN A 57 -9.41 -15.47 23.57
CA GLN A 57 -8.91 -16.33 24.65
C GLN A 57 -7.45 -16.04 25.06
N GLY A 58 -6.82 -15.02 24.45
CA GLY A 58 -5.35 -14.90 24.41
C GLY A 58 -4.75 -13.59 24.93
N SER A 59 -5.50 -12.70 25.61
CA SER A 59 -4.88 -11.60 26.36
C SER A 59 -5.79 -11.09 27.48
N GLY A 60 -5.20 -10.82 28.64
CA GLY A 60 -5.87 -10.13 29.75
C GLY A 60 -5.26 -8.74 29.94
N ASN A 61 -6.09 -7.79 30.37
CA ASN A 61 -5.72 -6.45 30.86
C ASN A 61 -4.90 -5.57 29.89
N SER A 62 -5.56 -4.68 29.15
CA SER A 62 -5.16 -3.26 29.08
C SER A 62 -6.27 -2.38 28.53
N GLU A 63 -6.90 -1.65 29.46
CA GLU A 63 -7.29 -0.24 29.35
C GLU A 63 -6.97 0.48 28.02
N SER A 64 -8.01 0.73 27.22
CA SER A 64 -8.18 2.01 26.54
C SER A 64 -9.67 2.29 26.43
N GLY A 65 -10.06 3.56 26.52
CA GLY A 65 -11.46 3.97 26.47
C GLY A 65 -11.65 5.21 25.62
N TYR A 66 -12.85 5.34 25.05
CA TYR A 66 -13.60 6.60 24.94
C TYR A 66 -15.08 6.25 24.72
N ASP A 67 -15.96 6.97 25.42
CA ASP A 67 -17.26 7.52 25.03
C ASP A 67 -18.19 6.72 24.08
N GLN A 68 -19.51 6.63 24.29
CA GLN A 68 -20.41 7.32 25.23
C GLN A 68 -21.73 6.52 25.31
N ASP A 69 -22.33 6.35 26.50
CA ASP A 69 -23.71 6.79 26.77
C ASP A 69 -24.10 6.66 28.25
N ALA A 70 -25.11 7.41 28.71
CA ALA A 70 -25.36 7.64 30.14
C ALA A 70 -26.58 6.92 30.73
N ALA A 71 -26.43 6.45 31.97
CA ALA A 71 -27.56 6.18 32.88
C ALA A 71 -27.22 6.67 34.30
N LEU A 72 -28.10 7.50 34.87
CA LEU A 72 -27.95 8.09 36.21
C LEU A 72 -28.33 7.07 37.30
N LEU A 73 -27.69 7.14 38.47
CA LEU A 73 -28.38 7.22 39.77
C LEU A 73 -27.42 7.45 40.97
N THR A 74 -27.81 8.39 41.82
CA THR A 74 -27.24 8.76 43.14
C THR A 74 -28.37 8.64 44.19
N PRO A 75 -28.16 8.79 45.53
CA PRO A 75 -26.92 8.73 46.33
C PRO A 75 -27.07 7.97 47.71
N ASP A 76 -26.00 8.02 48.53
CA ASP A 76 -26.00 8.47 49.96
C ASP A 76 -25.78 7.51 51.17
N ALA A 77 -25.13 8.11 52.18
CA ALA A 77 -25.22 7.95 53.66
C ALA A 77 -24.94 6.61 54.40
N LYS A 78 -23.74 6.50 55.01
CA LYS A 78 -23.47 6.63 56.49
C LYS A 78 -22.00 6.25 56.84
N VAL A 79 -21.17 7.07 57.50
CA VAL A 79 -21.15 7.63 58.88
C VAL A 79 -20.42 6.75 59.91
N GLY A 80 -19.31 7.28 60.44
CA GLY A 80 -18.80 7.01 61.81
C GLY A 80 -17.44 6.29 61.95
N LEU A 81 -16.71 6.40 63.07
CA LEU A 81 -16.68 7.47 64.10
C LEU A 81 -15.49 7.29 65.09
N HIS A 82 -14.60 8.29 65.25
CA HIS A 82 -13.82 8.57 66.50
C HIS A 82 -12.86 7.46 67.05
N LYS A 83 -11.99 7.63 68.09
CA LYS A 83 -11.29 8.77 68.74
C LYS A 83 -10.01 8.28 69.45
N SER A 84 -9.24 9.20 70.04
CA SER A 84 -8.03 8.97 70.84
C SER A 84 -8.25 8.90 72.37
N GLY A 85 -7.36 8.16 73.06
CA GLY A 85 -6.77 8.50 74.38
C GLY A 85 -7.55 8.25 75.69
N LEU A 86 -6.83 7.81 76.73
CA LEU A 86 -7.03 7.85 78.22
C LEU A 86 -6.27 6.66 78.89
N GLN A 87 -6.31 6.46 80.22
CA GLN A 87 -5.48 7.06 81.29
C GLN A 87 -5.66 6.24 82.62
N ALA A 88 -4.67 6.26 83.54
CA ALA A 88 -4.75 6.05 85.02
C ALA A 88 -4.60 4.65 85.72
N ALA A 89 -3.57 4.58 86.60
CA ALA A 89 -3.52 4.17 88.04
C ALA A 89 -3.79 2.73 88.59
N SER A 90 -2.95 2.26 89.57
CA SER A 90 -3.35 1.73 90.93
C SER A 90 -2.21 1.05 91.81
N LEU A 91 -1.93 1.64 93.01
CA LEU A 91 -1.59 1.09 94.38
C LEU A 91 -0.38 0.15 94.79
N ASP A 92 0.49 0.70 95.68
CA ASP A 92 0.99 0.34 97.06
C ASP A 92 1.63 -1.01 97.57
N THR A 93 2.76 -0.93 98.34
CA THR A 93 3.09 -1.54 99.72
C THR A 93 4.60 -1.44 100.19
N SER A 94 4.96 -1.58 101.50
CA SER A 94 6.33 -1.61 102.19
C SER A 94 6.20 -1.84 103.76
N PRO A 95 7.14 -1.66 104.77
CA PRO A 95 8.63 -1.47 104.94
C PRO A 95 9.37 -2.20 106.19
N SER A 96 10.66 -1.86 106.50
CA SER A 96 11.33 -1.66 107.88
C SER A 96 12.26 -2.67 108.70
N SER A 97 13.58 -2.33 108.85
CA SER A 97 14.43 -1.99 110.09
C SER A 97 14.99 -3.01 111.21
N PRO A 98 15.70 -2.66 112.37
CA PRO A 98 17.16 -2.99 112.72
C PRO A 98 17.62 -3.39 114.21
N GLY A 99 18.95 -3.49 114.58
CA GLY A 99 19.61 -3.53 115.97
C GLY A 99 20.95 -4.36 116.13
N ALA A 100 21.74 -4.59 117.25
CA ALA A 100 22.31 -3.92 118.50
C ALA A 100 23.10 -4.97 119.43
N ASP A 101 24.02 -4.84 120.46
CA ASP A 101 25.07 -3.91 121.06
C ASP A 101 25.94 -4.62 122.23
N SER A 102 26.91 -3.99 123.00
CA SER A 102 27.54 -4.34 124.37
C SER A 102 29.13 -4.51 124.61
N VAL A 103 29.69 -4.37 125.87
CA VAL A 103 31.18 -4.35 126.29
C VAL A 103 31.56 -4.66 127.83
N PHE A 104 32.88 -4.60 128.27
CA PHE A 104 33.56 -4.50 129.66
C PHE A 104 34.02 -5.79 130.47
N SER A 105 34.88 -5.93 131.55
CA SER A 105 35.94 -5.22 132.42
C SER A 105 36.51 -6.20 133.58
N LEU A 106 37.46 -6.02 134.57
CA LEU A 106 38.80 -5.34 134.90
C LEU A 106 39.37 -5.72 136.36
N LYS A 107 40.67 -5.45 136.77
CA LYS A 107 41.23 -4.98 138.15
C LYS A 107 42.25 -5.79 139.08
N ASP A 108 42.88 -5.10 140.10
CA ASP A 108 44.14 -5.27 140.96
C ASP A 108 44.00 -5.82 142.45
N GLY A 109 44.90 -5.81 143.50
CA GLY A 109 46.26 -5.22 143.90
C GLY A 109 46.70 -5.42 145.43
N SER A 110 47.72 -4.67 146.00
CA SER A 110 48.06 -4.36 147.48
C SER A 110 48.88 -5.36 148.46
N GLU A 111 49.69 -5.13 149.58
CA GLU A 111 50.50 -4.07 150.36
C GLU A 111 51.66 -4.61 151.35
N SER A 112 52.19 -3.85 152.38
CA SER A 112 53.41 -4.08 153.29
C SER A 112 53.26 -3.63 154.82
N SER A 113 54.18 -3.40 155.84
CA SER A 113 55.68 -3.28 156.17
C SER A 113 56.07 -3.18 157.74
N SER A 114 57.35 -2.84 158.16
CA SER A 114 57.91 -2.31 159.50
C SER A 114 58.28 -3.25 160.74
N VAL A 115 59.03 -3.01 161.89
CA VAL A 115 59.99 -2.07 162.67
C VAL A 115 60.51 -2.77 164.02
N SER A 116 61.31 -2.36 165.08
CA SER A 116 62.48 -1.49 165.60
C SER A 116 62.73 -1.81 167.16
N SER A 117 63.66 -1.44 168.12
CA SER A 117 64.90 -0.60 168.44
C SER A 117 65.88 -1.34 169.48
N SER A 118 66.72 -0.91 170.50
CA SER A 118 67.12 0.31 171.33
C SER A 118 68.49 0.17 172.18
N ASP A 119 68.70 0.83 173.36
CA ASP A 119 70.01 1.42 173.91
C ASP A 119 70.52 1.16 175.41
N SER A 120 71.77 1.63 175.82
CA SER A 120 72.25 2.23 177.15
C SER A 120 73.58 1.76 177.90
N GLU A 121 74.01 2.37 179.06
CA GLU A 121 75.45 2.63 179.52
C GLU A 121 75.97 2.51 181.04
N SER A 122 77.30 2.22 181.24
CA SER A 122 78.46 2.78 182.09
C SER A 122 78.71 2.79 183.68
N GLU A 123 80.03 2.78 184.12
CA GLU A 123 80.76 3.23 185.42
C GLU A 123 81.11 2.26 186.68
N PRO A 124 81.80 2.61 187.85
CA PRO A 124 83.29 2.44 188.17
C PRO A 124 83.91 2.14 189.64
N PHE A 125 85.27 2.04 189.81
CA PHE A 125 86.26 2.13 191.00
C PHE A 125 86.48 0.97 192.09
N VAL A 126 87.36 0.91 193.17
CA VAL A 126 88.11 1.83 194.14
C VAL A 126 89.34 1.23 195.02
N ASN A 127 90.57 1.83 195.01
CA ASN A 127 91.64 2.26 196.05
C ASN A 127 92.36 1.50 197.30
N ASN A 128 93.73 1.66 197.45
CA ASN A 128 94.68 2.08 198.60
C ASN A 128 95.45 1.29 199.79
N TYR A 129 96.70 1.77 200.10
CA TYR A 129 97.47 2.12 201.40
C TYR A 129 98.43 1.28 202.39
N LEU A 130 99.61 1.90 202.74
CA LEU A 130 100.35 2.21 204.07
C LEU A 130 101.31 1.30 204.97
N ARG A 131 102.66 1.59 204.95
CA ARG A 131 103.68 2.17 205.95
C ARG A 131 104.05 1.72 207.44
N SER A 132 105.38 1.49 207.71
CA SER A 132 106.26 1.67 208.97
C SER A 132 105.98 0.87 210.30
N PRO A 133 106.73 0.93 211.48
CA PRO A 133 107.98 1.66 211.93
C PRO A 133 109.05 0.96 212.89
N LEU A 134 110.28 1.53 212.99
CA LEU A 134 111.25 1.77 214.12
C LEU A 134 111.79 0.72 215.19
N ASN A 135 113.14 0.68 215.38
CA ASN A 135 113.94 1.00 216.63
C ASN A 135 114.93 -0.02 217.32
N ILE A 136 116.00 0.56 217.95
CA ILE A 136 116.94 0.11 219.05
C ILE A 136 118.20 -0.80 218.77
N ASN A 137 119.39 -0.19 218.96
CA ASN A 137 120.74 -0.72 219.31
C ASN A 137 121.43 -1.83 218.46
N SER A 138 122.74 -2.08 218.62
CA SER A 138 123.92 -1.18 218.63
C SER A 138 125.18 -2.03 218.30
N LYS A 139 126.28 -1.41 217.83
CA LYS A 139 127.55 -2.07 217.43
C LYS A 139 127.54 -3.06 216.23
N SER A 140 126.39 -3.41 215.65
CA SER A 140 126.30 -4.28 214.45
C SER A 140 125.97 -3.53 213.13
N LEU A 141 125.45 -2.31 213.21
CA LEU A 141 124.85 -1.56 212.09
C LEU A 141 125.75 -1.35 210.86
N GLN A 142 127.07 -1.21 211.02
CA GLN A 142 127.98 -0.93 209.90
C GLN A 142 128.11 -2.07 208.87
N GLN A 143 127.62 -3.27 209.18
CA GLN A 143 127.55 -4.40 208.24
C GLN A 143 126.15 -4.53 207.58
N LYS A 144 125.11 -3.92 208.16
CA LYS A 144 123.74 -3.95 207.64
C LYS A 144 123.49 -2.89 206.55
N ILE A 145 124.27 -1.81 206.55
CA ILE A 145 124.20 -0.75 205.54
C ILE A 145 124.60 -1.30 204.16
N SER A 146 125.70 -2.06 204.07
CA SER A 146 126.14 -2.69 202.82
C SER A 146 125.19 -3.76 202.29
N GLU A 147 124.43 -4.46 203.16
CA GLU A 147 123.36 -5.36 202.70
C GLU A 147 122.21 -4.57 202.07
N LEU A 148 121.72 -3.52 202.75
CA LEU A 148 120.61 -2.71 202.24
C LEU A 148 120.93 -1.96 200.94
N GLU A 149 122.19 -1.55 200.73
CA GLU A 149 122.63 -0.98 199.45
C GLU A 149 122.54 -2.00 198.29
N THR A 150 122.81 -3.29 198.56
CA THR A 150 122.62 -4.35 197.55
C THR A 150 121.15 -4.69 197.30
N GLU A 151 120.29 -4.70 198.34
CA GLU A 151 118.84 -4.91 198.16
C GLU A 151 118.16 -3.76 197.43
N LEU A 152 118.60 -2.51 197.64
CA LEU A 152 118.03 -1.34 196.98
C LEU A 152 118.41 -1.29 195.49
N SER A 153 119.61 -1.75 195.12
CA SER A 153 119.96 -1.98 193.71
C SER A 153 119.06 -3.06 193.09
N ALA A 154 118.89 -4.20 193.77
CA ALA A 154 118.04 -5.30 193.28
C ALA A 154 116.55 -4.95 193.17
N MET A 155 116.05 -3.95 193.91
CA MET A 155 114.71 -3.39 193.73
C MET A 155 114.61 -2.49 192.49
N LYS A 156 115.68 -1.76 192.15
CA LYS A 156 115.70 -0.86 190.98
C LYS A 156 115.58 -1.64 189.67
N ASP A 157 116.34 -2.72 189.54
CA ASP A 157 116.34 -3.58 188.34
C ASP A 157 114.98 -4.30 188.14
N LYS A 158 114.27 -4.57 189.24
CA LYS A 158 112.90 -5.12 189.24
C LYS A 158 111.82 -4.09 188.88
N LEU A 159 112.06 -2.80 189.08
CA LEU A 159 111.15 -1.75 188.64
C LEU A 159 111.26 -1.58 187.12
N GLN A 160 112.49 -1.48 186.61
CA GLN A 160 112.79 -1.21 185.20
C GLN A 160 112.32 -2.34 184.26
N THR A 161 112.30 -3.60 184.73
CA THR A 161 111.73 -4.73 183.98
C THR A 161 110.19 -4.71 183.96
N ARG A 162 109.54 -4.23 185.03
CA ARG A 162 108.08 -4.05 185.07
C ARG A 162 107.59 -2.91 184.16
N GLU A 163 108.47 -1.96 183.86
CA GLU A 163 108.20 -0.81 182.98
C GLU A 163 108.29 -1.22 181.50
N THR A 164 109.18 -2.14 181.13
CA THR A 164 109.28 -2.67 179.75
C THR A 164 108.10 -3.56 179.35
N ASP A 165 107.54 -4.35 180.27
CA ASP A 165 106.40 -5.23 179.97
C ASP A 165 105.12 -4.43 179.63
N LEU A 166 104.93 -3.29 180.30
CA LEU A 166 103.73 -2.45 180.18
C LEU A 166 103.67 -1.65 178.87
N GLU A 167 104.82 -1.33 178.28
CA GLU A 167 104.87 -0.69 176.96
C GLU A 167 104.52 -1.69 175.83
N LEU A 168 104.83 -2.98 176.05
CA LEU A 168 104.61 -4.06 175.08
C LEU A 168 103.12 -4.41 174.92
N GLU A 169 102.30 -4.33 175.98
CA GLU A 169 100.84 -4.50 175.85
C GLU A 169 100.16 -3.34 175.10
N LYS A 170 100.61 -2.09 175.29
CA LYS A 170 100.06 -0.92 174.56
C LYS A 170 100.19 -1.08 173.04
N GLU A 171 101.33 -1.61 172.59
CA GLU A 171 101.62 -1.88 171.18
C GLU A 171 100.60 -2.87 170.57
N GLN A 172 100.20 -3.91 171.33
CA GLN A 172 99.23 -4.92 170.87
C GLN A 172 97.80 -4.36 170.75
N VAL A 173 97.37 -3.48 171.67
CA VAL A 173 96.02 -2.89 171.64
C VAL A 173 95.83 -2.01 170.39
N LEU A 174 96.84 -1.24 170.00
CA LEU A 174 96.80 -0.41 168.79
C LEU A 174 96.74 -1.24 167.50
N GLU A 175 97.35 -2.42 167.49
CA GLU A 175 97.32 -3.33 166.34
C GLU A 175 95.95 -4.01 166.15
N LEU A 176 95.26 -4.33 167.23
CA LEU A 176 93.88 -4.83 167.17
C LEU A 176 92.89 -3.75 166.67
N GLN A 177 93.05 -2.50 167.11
CA GLN A 177 92.21 -1.39 166.64
C GLN A 177 92.35 -1.15 165.13
N ARG A 178 93.56 -1.29 164.56
CA ARG A 178 93.76 -1.24 163.09
C ARG A 178 92.95 -2.31 162.34
N ARG A 179 92.88 -3.53 162.88
CA ARG A 179 92.21 -4.67 162.23
C ARG A 179 90.69 -4.53 162.13
N ILE A 180 90.05 -3.84 163.08
CA ILE A 180 88.60 -3.64 163.10
C ILE A 180 88.17 -2.71 161.95
N VAL A 181 88.83 -1.56 161.81
CA VAL A 181 88.55 -0.57 160.74
C VAL A 181 88.77 -1.18 159.34
N GLU A 182 89.78 -2.04 159.18
CA GLU A 182 90.05 -2.76 157.92
C GLU A 182 88.95 -3.77 157.54
N LEU A 183 88.07 -4.17 158.47
CA LEU A 183 86.92 -5.05 158.19
C LEU A 183 85.64 -4.25 157.91
N GLU A 184 85.38 -3.16 158.63
CA GLU A 184 84.20 -2.30 158.44
C GLU A 184 84.15 -1.69 157.02
N ILE A 185 85.30 -1.24 156.51
CA ILE A 185 85.44 -0.76 155.11
C ILE A 185 85.06 -1.87 154.12
N ARG A 186 85.50 -3.12 154.38
CA ARG A 186 85.34 -4.26 153.47
C ARG A 186 83.90 -4.76 153.39
N VAL A 187 83.14 -4.65 154.48
CA VAL A 187 81.70 -4.92 154.51
C VAL A 187 80.96 -3.84 153.71
N SER A 188 81.29 -2.56 153.94
CA SER A 188 80.67 -1.42 153.24
C SER A 188 80.83 -1.49 151.72
N ASP A 189 82.03 -1.87 151.23
CA ASP A 189 82.30 -2.12 149.81
C ASP A 189 81.43 -3.27 149.23
N SER A 190 81.13 -4.29 150.03
CA SER A 190 80.33 -5.44 149.59
C SER A 190 78.85 -5.13 149.47
N ASP A 191 78.29 -4.30 150.37
CA ASP A 191 76.89 -3.85 150.30
C ASP A 191 76.66 -2.92 149.11
N LEU A 192 77.59 -1.99 148.85
CA LEU A 192 77.57 -1.15 147.64
C LEU A 192 77.53 -2.00 146.36
N LYS A 193 78.37 -3.03 146.29
CA LYS A 193 78.44 -3.94 145.14
C LYS A 193 77.18 -4.81 144.99
N SER A 194 76.60 -5.25 146.10
CA SER A 194 75.32 -5.98 146.12
C SER A 194 74.19 -5.13 145.56
N LYS A 195 74.15 -3.84 145.94
CA LYS A 195 73.12 -2.90 145.46
C LYS A 195 73.21 -2.64 143.95
N MET A 196 74.41 -2.44 143.41
CA MET A 196 74.60 -2.20 141.96
C MET A 196 74.06 -3.35 141.09
N LEU A 197 74.24 -4.60 141.51
CA LEU A 197 73.78 -5.78 140.76
C LEU A 197 72.24 -5.93 140.75
N LEU A 198 71.54 -5.37 141.74
CA LEU A 198 70.08 -5.32 141.74
C LEU A 198 69.57 -4.24 140.76
N GLU A 199 70.18 -3.06 140.75
CA GLU A 199 69.85 -2.00 139.79
C GLU A 199 70.14 -2.43 138.33
N GLU A 200 71.21 -3.20 138.08
CA GLU A 200 71.52 -3.78 136.76
C GLU A 200 70.50 -4.86 136.33
N LEU A 201 69.97 -5.64 137.27
CA LEU A 201 68.92 -6.63 137.01
C LEU A 201 67.56 -5.98 136.69
N GLU A 202 67.19 -4.92 137.41
CA GLU A 202 65.98 -4.13 137.18
C GLU A 202 65.96 -3.56 135.75
N VAL A 203 67.07 -2.95 135.32
CA VAL A 203 67.25 -2.43 133.95
C VAL A 203 67.15 -3.53 132.89
N ALA A 204 67.68 -4.73 133.16
CA ALA A 204 67.57 -5.86 132.24
C ALA A 204 66.12 -6.36 132.08
N MET A 205 65.32 -6.33 133.16
CA MET A 205 63.90 -6.69 133.12
C MET A 205 63.06 -5.66 132.33
N ASP A 206 63.32 -4.37 132.52
CA ASP A 206 62.63 -3.31 131.75
C ASP A 206 62.98 -3.36 130.25
N MET A 207 64.24 -3.65 129.89
CA MET A 207 64.60 -3.86 128.47
C MET A 207 63.89 -5.07 127.85
N LEU A 208 63.80 -6.20 128.58
CA LEU A 208 63.09 -7.39 128.09
C LEU A 208 61.62 -7.06 127.82
N LYS A 209 60.95 -6.40 128.78
CA LYS A 209 59.56 -5.97 128.67
C LYS A 209 59.33 -5.02 127.49
N GLY A 210 60.23 -4.06 127.28
CA GLY A 210 60.20 -3.19 126.10
C GLY A 210 60.31 -3.97 124.78
N SER A 211 61.10 -5.04 124.73
CA SER A 211 61.19 -5.91 123.56
C SER A 211 59.93 -6.77 123.34
N ASP A 212 59.26 -7.23 124.40
CA ASP A 212 57.97 -7.93 124.29
C ASP A 212 56.85 -7.01 123.78
N GLU A 213 56.81 -5.76 124.25
CA GLU A 213 55.89 -4.72 123.76
C GLU A 213 56.14 -4.38 122.28
N GLU A 214 57.40 -4.38 121.82
CA GLU A 214 57.73 -4.23 120.39
C GLU A 214 57.37 -5.48 119.56
N ILE A 215 57.54 -6.69 120.10
CA ILE A 215 57.13 -7.94 119.44
C ILE A 215 55.60 -7.98 119.22
N GLU A 216 54.78 -7.60 120.21
CA GLU A 216 53.32 -7.52 120.04
C GLU A 216 52.90 -6.44 119.03
N LYS A 217 53.59 -5.30 119.03
CA LYS A 217 53.38 -4.25 118.01
C LYS A 217 53.70 -4.76 116.59
N LEU A 218 54.78 -5.50 116.41
CA LEU A 218 55.17 -6.09 115.13
C LEU A 218 54.22 -7.23 114.69
N LYS A 219 53.73 -8.06 115.63
CA LYS A 219 52.66 -9.04 115.35
C LYS A 219 51.40 -8.35 114.84
N LYS A 220 50.98 -7.24 115.48
CA LYS A 220 49.82 -6.48 115.04
C LYS A 220 50.02 -5.89 113.65
N GLU A 221 51.17 -5.25 113.38
CA GLU A 221 51.45 -4.70 112.04
C GLU A 221 51.48 -5.81 110.97
N LEU A 222 51.97 -7.01 111.30
CA LEU A 222 51.94 -8.18 110.41
C LEU A 222 50.50 -8.64 110.11
N ILE A 223 49.61 -8.66 111.12
CA ILE A 223 48.18 -8.98 110.93
C ILE A 223 47.50 -7.91 110.08
N ASP A 224 47.72 -6.63 110.38
CA ASP A 224 47.15 -5.50 109.65
C ASP A 224 47.62 -5.52 108.18
N ARG A 225 48.92 -5.71 107.92
CA ARG A 225 49.47 -5.91 106.56
C ARG A 225 48.90 -7.13 105.86
N ASN A 226 48.71 -8.26 106.55
CA ASN A 226 48.14 -9.46 105.96
C ASN A 226 46.66 -9.27 105.57
N SER A 227 45.90 -8.52 106.38
CA SER A 227 44.52 -8.15 106.05
C SER A 227 44.43 -7.23 104.83
N GLY A 228 45.32 -6.23 104.73
CA GLY A 228 45.45 -5.37 103.55
C GLY A 228 45.91 -6.15 102.31
N GLY A 229 46.82 -7.11 102.48
CA GLY A 229 47.24 -8.03 101.42
C GLY A 229 46.08 -8.88 100.89
N GLN A 230 45.24 -9.44 101.78
CA GLN A 230 44.04 -10.17 101.37
C GLN A 230 43.00 -9.25 100.71
N GLN A 231 42.84 -8.01 101.16
CA GLN A 231 41.96 -7.03 100.52
C GLN A 231 42.43 -6.70 99.09
N LEU A 232 43.74 -6.49 98.89
CA LEU A 232 44.34 -6.28 97.58
C LEU A 232 44.25 -7.53 96.69
N GLN A 233 44.41 -8.72 97.25
CA GLN A 233 44.19 -9.99 96.54
C GLN A 233 42.74 -10.11 96.05
N ASN A 234 41.76 -9.79 96.89
CA ASN A 234 40.34 -9.83 96.51
C ASN A 234 40.01 -8.76 95.45
N GLN A 235 40.61 -7.57 95.52
CA GLN A 235 40.48 -6.54 94.48
C GLN A 235 41.12 -6.96 93.15
N LEU A 236 42.26 -7.67 93.21
CA LEU A 236 42.91 -8.26 92.03
C LEU A 236 42.07 -9.38 91.41
N GLU A 237 41.39 -10.19 92.22
CA GLU A 237 40.45 -11.22 91.76
C GLU A 237 39.25 -10.58 91.03
N LEU A 238 38.60 -9.58 91.63
CA LEU A 238 37.49 -8.84 91.01
C LEU A 238 37.92 -8.15 89.70
N ALA A 239 39.09 -7.52 89.68
CA ALA A 239 39.62 -6.90 88.47
C ALA A 239 39.91 -7.93 87.35
N ARG A 240 40.28 -9.18 87.69
CA ARG A 240 40.42 -10.27 86.71
C ARG A 240 39.07 -10.73 86.17
N GLU A 241 38.04 -10.81 87.03
CA GLU A 241 36.68 -11.16 86.62
C GLU A 241 36.07 -10.07 85.70
N GLU A 242 36.30 -8.79 86.02
CA GLU A 242 35.92 -7.67 85.16
C GLU A 242 36.66 -7.70 83.80
N ILE A 243 37.97 -7.94 83.80
CA ILE A 243 38.75 -8.11 82.55
C ILE A 243 38.21 -9.28 81.72
N ALA A 244 38.00 -10.46 82.31
CA ALA A 244 37.48 -11.64 81.60
C ALA A 244 36.07 -11.41 81.03
N MET A 245 35.22 -10.66 81.74
CA MET A 245 33.91 -10.23 81.24
C MET A 245 34.04 -9.29 80.03
N PHE A 246 34.92 -8.29 80.10
CA PHE A 246 35.14 -7.37 78.97
C PHE A 246 35.83 -8.04 77.78
N GLU A 247 36.73 -9.01 78.00
CA GLU A 247 37.31 -9.85 76.95
C GLU A 247 36.23 -10.69 76.24
N ALA A 248 35.37 -11.37 77.00
CA ALA A 248 34.25 -12.15 76.45
C ALA A 248 33.24 -11.28 75.69
N GLN A 249 32.97 -10.06 76.18
CA GLN A 249 32.13 -9.09 75.46
C GLN A 249 32.81 -8.63 74.16
N LEU A 250 34.09 -8.25 74.22
CA LEU A 250 34.87 -7.83 73.05
C LEU A 250 34.93 -8.92 71.97
N ASP A 251 35.07 -10.19 72.37
CA ASP A 251 35.04 -11.33 71.45
C ASP A 251 33.63 -11.69 70.96
N SER A 252 32.56 -11.15 71.56
CA SER A 252 31.20 -11.19 71.00
C SER A 252 30.96 -10.07 69.98
N GLU A 253 31.42 -8.85 70.26
CA GLU A 253 31.37 -7.72 69.32
C GLU A 253 32.24 -7.97 68.08
N ARG A 254 33.45 -8.53 68.24
CA ARG A 254 34.32 -8.96 67.12
C ARG A 254 33.63 -9.95 66.18
N ARG A 255 32.82 -10.88 66.70
CA ARG A 255 32.03 -11.81 65.87
C ARG A 255 30.90 -11.11 65.13
N GLN A 256 30.16 -10.22 65.80
CA GLN A 256 29.14 -9.40 65.14
C GLN A 256 29.74 -8.53 64.03
N VAL A 257 30.92 -7.93 64.23
CA VAL A 257 31.64 -7.18 63.19
C VAL A 257 31.99 -8.08 62.00
N LEU A 258 32.53 -9.28 62.21
CA LEU A 258 32.84 -10.23 61.13
C LEU A 258 31.57 -10.68 60.36
N GLU A 259 30.45 -10.94 61.04
CA GLU A 259 29.16 -11.25 60.39
C GLU A 259 28.62 -10.08 59.56
N LEU A 260 28.82 -8.84 60.03
CA LEU A 260 28.47 -7.62 59.31
C LEU A 260 29.38 -7.40 58.09
N GLU A 261 30.69 -7.61 58.23
CA GLU A 261 31.67 -7.52 57.15
C GLU A 261 31.41 -8.57 56.04
N GLU A 262 31.11 -9.82 56.41
CA GLU A 262 30.74 -10.87 55.44
C GLU A 262 29.45 -10.52 54.70
N ARG A 263 28.45 -9.97 55.40
CA ARG A 263 27.19 -9.51 54.78
C ARG A 263 27.41 -8.31 53.86
N ILE A 264 28.30 -7.38 54.21
CA ILE A 264 28.70 -6.26 53.35
C ILE A 264 29.43 -6.79 52.10
N ALA A 265 30.36 -7.73 52.25
CA ALA A 265 31.08 -8.34 51.14
C ALA A 265 30.12 -9.05 50.16
N ARG A 266 29.11 -9.77 50.68
CA ARG A 266 28.04 -10.36 49.85
C ARG A 266 27.24 -9.30 49.09
N TYR A 267 26.80 -8.22 49.73
CA TYR A 267 26.08 -7.15 49.03
C TYR A 267 26.97 -6.41 48.00
N ILE A 268 28.28 -6.29 48.21
CA ILE A 268 29.21 -5.72 47.22
C ILE A 268 29.29 -6.63 45.99
N ALA A 269 29.32 -7.95 46.17
CA ALA A 269 29.26 -8.92 45.07
C ALA A 269 27.90 -8.85 44.33
N ASP A 270 26.78 -8.89 45.05
CA ASP A 270 25.42 -8.80 44.48
C ASP A 270 25.19 -7.51 43.66
N VAL A 271 25.83 -6.40 44.06
CA VAL A 271 25.81 -5.13 43.30
C VAL A 271 26.71 -5.22 42.08
N SER A 272 27.93 -5.75 42.21
CA SER A 272 28.88 -5.90 41.10
C SER A 272 28.34 -6.80 39.97
N ASP A 273 27.64 -7.89 40.33
CA ASP A 273 26.99 -8.78 39.35
C ASP A 273 25.81 -8.10 38.64
N ARG A 274 25.06 -7.24 39.34
CA ARG A 274 23.98 -6.44 38.75
C ARG A 274 24.50 -5.32 37.85
N ASP A 275 25.57 -4.64 38.22
CA ASP A 275 26.21 -3.63 37.37
C ASP A 275 26.71 -4.28 36.07
N LEU A 276 27.25 -5.51 36.15
CA LEU A 276 27.64 -6.31 34.99
C LEU A 276 26.44 -6.83 34.16
N GLU A 277 25.27 -7.04 34.75
CA GLU A 277 24.02 -7.37 34.05
C GLU A 277 23.45 -6.12 33.33
N ILE A 278 23.42 -4.98 34.02
CA ILE A 278 23.02 -3.67 33.46
C ILE A 278 23.88 -3.33 32.24
N GLU A 279 25.21 -3.51 32.31
CA GLU A 279 26.09 -3.20 31.19
C GLU A 279 25.85 -4.11 29.97
N LYS A 280 25.57 -5.41 30.18
CA LYS A 280 25.17 -6.32 29.09
C LYS A 280 23.84 -5.90 28.45
N LEU A 281 22.88 -5.45 29.26
CA LEU A 281 21.58 -4.96 28.79
C LEU A 281 21.72 -3.63 28.05
N ASN A 282 22.62 -2.73 28.48
CA ASN A 282 22.93 -1.48 27.77
C ASN A 282 23.52 -1.76 26.38
N VAL A 283 24.48 -2.70 26.27
CA VAL A 283 25.05 -3.10 24.98
C VAL A 283 23.97 -3.71 24.07
N ALA A 284 23.18 -4.66 24.58
CA ALA A 284 22.11 -5.28 23.80
C ALA A 284 21.00 -4.29 23.38
N LEU A 285 20.72 -3.26 24.19
CA LEU A 285 19.83 -2.17 23.83
C LEU A 285 20.42 -1.33 22.69
N HIS A 286 21.71 -0.96 22.77
CA HIS A 286 22.37 -0.19 21.71
C HIS A 286 22.44 -0.97 20.38
N ASP A 287 22.73 -2.27 20.41
CA ASP A 287 22.71 -3.14 19.23
C ASP A 287 21.34 -3.14 18.54
N VAL A 288 20.25 -3.16 19.33
CA VAL A 288 18.87 -3.13 18.82
C VAL A 288 18.47 -1.72 18.32
N GLU A 289 18.91 -0.66 18.98
CA GLU A 289 18.72 0.72 18.51
C GLU A 289 19.44 0.99 17.18
N GLU A 290 20.64 0.43 16.98
CA GLU A 290 21.35 0.52 15.70
C GLU A 290 20.62 -0.29 14.61
N GLN A 291 20.24 -1.54 14.89
CA GLN A 291 19.47 -2.37 13.95
C GLN A 291 18.17 -1.69 13.52
N PHE A 292 17.37 -1.17 14.46
CA PHE A 292 16.15 -0.43 14.16
C PHE A 292 16.42 0.84 13.34
N SER A 293 17.55 1.52 13.59
CA SER A 293 17.97 2.68 12.81
C SER A 293 18.37 2.31 11.37
N GLN A 294 19.05 1.19 11.18
CA GLN A 294 19.38 0.64 9.85
C GLN A 294 18.12 0.22 9.09
N GLU A 295 17.21 -0.55 9.72
CA GLU A 295 15.93 -0.96 9.13
C GLU A 295 15.06 0.24 8.74
N LYS A 296 15.02 1.29 9.58
CA LYS A 296 14.30 2.53 9.30
C LYS A 296 14.84 3.26 8.06
N VAL A 297 16.16 3.31 7.87
CA VAL A 297 16.79 3.90 6.68
C VAL A 297 16.51 3.04 5.43
N GLN A 298 16.54 1.71 5.56
CA GLN A 298 16.19 0.79 4.48
C GLN A 298 14.73 0.98 4.04
N LEU A 299 13.78 0.99 4.98
CA LEU A 299 12.36 1.23 4.72
C LEU A 299 12.09 2.60 4.07
N GLN A 300 12.86 3.63 4.45
CA GLN A 300 12.78 4.94 3.79
C GLN A 300 13.30 4.90 2.35
N SER A 301 14.38 4.15 2.08
CA SER A 301 14.89 3.95 0.72
C SER A 301 13.91 3.17 -0.16
N ASP A 302 13.33 2.09 0.36
CA ASP A 302 12.35 1.26 -0.36
C ASP A 302 11.04 2.04 -0.62
N PHE A 303 10.57 2.84 0.35
CA PHE A 303 9.42 3.73 0.17
C PHE A 303 9.64 4.75 -0.95
N LEU A 304 10.83 5.39 -1.01
CA LEU A 304 11.18 6.32 -2.09
C LEU A 304 11.20 5.60 -3.44
N SER A 305 11.85 4.43 -3.52
CA SER A 305 11.92 3.66 -4.77
C SER A 305 10.54 3.14 -5.23
N LEU A 306 9.62 2.84 -4.32
CA LEU A 306 8.24 2.49 -4.64
C LEU A 306 7.44 3.72 -5.11
N SER A 307 7.65 4.90 -4.50
CA SER A 307 7.04 6.15 -4.94
C SER A 307 7.50 6.55 -6.36
N GLU A 308 8.78 6.38 -6.69
CA GLU A 308 9.31 6.61 -8.05
C GLU A 308 8.67 5.66 -9.07
N LYS A 309 8.55 4.36 -8.73
CA LYS A 309 7.87 3.36 -9.58
C LYS A 309 6.40 3.68 -9.78
N GLN A 310 5.71 4.18 -8.74
CA GLN A 310 4.31 4.59 -8.86
C GLN A 310 4.15 5.76 -9.85
N VAL A 311 4.99 6.80 -9.75
CA VAL A 311 4.96 7.94 -10.68
C VAL A 311 5.24 7.52 -12.13
N LEU A 312 6.15 6.55 -12.35
CA LEU A 312 6.40 5.99 -13.68
C LEU A 312 5.19 5.23 -14.23
N LEU A 313 4.55 4.37 -13.41
CA LEU A 313 3.34 3.63 -13.80
C LEU A 313 2.15 4.56 -14.07
N ASP A 314 1.96 5.62 -13.26
CA ASP A 314 0.92 6.63 -13.48
C ASP A 314 1.16 7.41 -14.79
N MET A 315 2.42 7.62 -15.19
CA MET A 315 2.78 8.25 -16.46
C MET A 315 2.55 7.32 -17.66
N GLU A 316 2.97 6.06 -17.57
CA GLU A 316 2.67 5.04 -18.61
C GLU A 316 1.16 4.84 -18.79
N PHE A 317 0.41 4.81 -17.69
CA PHE A 317 -1.06 4.73 -17.73
C PHE A 317 -1.68 5.93 -18.46
N GLN A 318 -1.19 7.16 -18.22
CA GLN A 318 -1.64 8.35 -18.95
C GLN A 318 -1.32 8.28 -20.45
N GLU A 319 -0.16 7.75 -20.86
CA GLU A 319 0.13 7.52 -22.28
C GLU A 319 -0.88 6.54 -22.91
N TRP A 320 -1.17 5.42 -22.23
CA TRP A 320 -2.16 4.45 -22.72
C TRP A 320 -3.58 5.00 -22.77
N VAL A 321 -3.98 5.87 -21.84
CA VAL A 321 -5.27 6.58 -21.89
C VAL A 321 -5.34 7.52 -23.10
N LEU A 322 -4.31 8.32 -23.36
CA LEU A 322 -4.24 9.21 -24.53
C LEU A 322 -4.29 8.41 -25.85
N LYS A 323 -3.55 7.31 -25.91
CA LYS A 323 -3.46 6.42 -27.08
C LYS A 323 -4.75 5.64 -27.34
N THR A 324 -5.47 5.27 -26.29
CA THR A 324 -6.81 4.68 -26.39
C THR A 324 -7.78 5.69 -27.02
N LYS A 325 -7.79 6.92 -26.51
CA LYS A 325 -8.62 7.99 -27.08
C LYS A 325 -8.26 8.30 -28.54
N GLU A 326 -6.97 8.33 -28.89
CA GLU A 326 -6.54 8.55 -30.28
C GLU A 326 -7.05 7.46 -31.25
N LEU A 327 -7.25 6.23 -30.75
CA LEU A 327 -7.85 5.13 -31.52
C LEU A 327 -9.39 5.23 -31.57
N GLU A 328 -10.04 5.63 -30.48
CA GLU A 328 -11.48 5.91 -30.44
C GLU A 328 -11.87 7.02 -31.44
N ASP A 329 -11.15 8.15 -31.43
CA ASP A 329 -11.35 9.27 -32.36
C ASP A 329 -11.16 8.84 -33.84
N LYS A 330 -10.20 7.94 -34.12
CA LYS A 330 -9.98 7.37 -35.46
C LYS A 330 -11.09 6.41 -35.89
N ILE A 331 -11.63 5.60 -34.98
CA ILE A 331 -12.76 4.71 -35.25
C ILE A 331 -13.99 5.55 -35.62
N LEU A 332 -14.33 6.56 -34.81
CA LEU A 332 -15.46 7.46 -35.06
C LEU A 332 -15.32 8.20 -36.40
N ALA A 333 -14.12 8.65 -36.76
CA ALA A 333 -13.86 9.25 -38.07
C ALA A 333 -14.11 8.26 -39.22
N SER A 334 -13.59 7.04 -39.12
CA SER A 334 -13.77 6.00 -40.14
C SER A 334 -15.23 5.53 -40.28
N GLU A 335 -15.97 5.46 -39.18
CA GLU A 335 -17.42 5.18 -39.19
C GLU A 335 -18.20 6.31 -39.88
N SER A 336 -17.83 7.57 -39.65
CA SER A 336 -18.42 8.73 -40.34
C SER A 336 -18.17 8.70 -41.84
N GLU A 337 -16.93 8.44 -42.27
CA GLU A 337 -16.57 8.31 -43.70
C GLU A 337 -17.32 7.13 -44.36
N LYS A 338 -17.43 6.00 -43.66
CA LYS A 338 -18.18 4.82 -44.11
C LYS A 338 -19.68 5.12 -44.28
N MET A 339 -20.30 5.83 -43.34
CA MET A 339 -21.70 6.23 -43.44
C MET A 339 -21.94 7.20 -44.61
N GLU A 340 -21.06 8.17 -44.83
CA GLU A 340 -21.16 9.08 -45.97
C GLU A 340 -20.94 8.36 -47.31
N MET A 341 -19.98 7.44 -47.39
CA MET A 341 -19.76 6.60 -48.57
C MET A 341 -20.98 5.72 -48.88
N GLN A 342 -21.60 5.12 -47.86
CA GLN A 342 -22.85 4.36 -48.02
C GLN A 342 -24.01 5.25 -48.49
N ARG A 343 -24.14 6.47 -47.96
CA ARG A 343 -25.15 7.46 -48.38
C ARG A 343 -24.97 7.89 -49.83
N LEU A 344 -23.73 8.15 -50.26
CA LEU A 344 -23.40 8.49 -51.65
C LEU A 344 -23.65 7.32 -52.60
N HIS A 345 -23.27 6.09 -52.22
CA HIS A 345 -23.54 4.90 -53.03
C HIS A 345 -25.05 4.63 -53.19
N LEU A 346 -25.84 4.75 -52.10
CA LEU A 346 -27.30 4.62 -52.16
C LEU A 346 -27.92 5.67 -53.10
N ALA A 347 -27.48 6.93 -53.02
CA ALA A 347 -27.93 7.98 -53.93
C ALA A 347 -27.58 7.70 -55.40
N GLN A 348 -26.40 7.14 -55.67
CA GLN A 348 -25.99 6.73 -57.02
C GLN A 348 -26.86 5.57 -57.54
N VAL A 349 -27.13 4.56 -56.71
CA VAL A 349 -28.00 3.42 -57.06
C VAL A 349 -29.42 3.89 -57.37
N MET A 350 -29.98 4.80 -56.57
CA MET A 350 -31.29 5.40 -56.85
C MET A 350 -31.31 6.15 -58.18
N ALA A 351 -30.32 7.01 -58.44
CA ALA A 351 -30.24 7.77 -59.70
C ALA A 351 -30.14 6.85 -60.94
N LEU A 352 -29.33 5.80 -60.88
CA LEU A 352 -29.21 4.81 -61.96
C LEU A 352 -30.48 3.97 -62.12
N GLN A 353 -31.20 3.69 -61.02
CA GLN A 353 -32.49 2.99 -61.07
C GLN A 353 -33.57 3.86 -61.72
N ASP A 354 -33.61 5.17 -61.42
CA ASP A 354 -34.51 6.13 -62.05
C ASP A 354 -34.20 6.35 -63.54
N GLU A 355 -32.92 6.39 -63.92
CA GLU A 355 -32.49 6.42 -65.33
C GLU A 355 -32.95 5.15 -66.08
N ASN A 356 -32.76 3.97 -65.50
CA ASN A 356 -33.22 2.70 -66.09
C ASN A 356 -34.76 2.66 -66.22
N ASN A 357 -35.49 3.20 -65.24
CA ASN A 357 -36.95 3.33 -65.31
C ASN A 357 -37.37 4.28 -66.46
N GLY A 358 -36.69 5.42 -66.62
CA GLY A 358 -36.93 6.37 -67.72
C GLY A 358 -36.66 5.76 -69.09
N LEU A 359 -35.49 5.13 -69.28
CA LEU A 359 -35.11 4.45 -70.52
C LEU A 359 -36.07 3.31 -70.88
N LYS A 360 -36.59 2.58 -69.88
CA LYS A 360 -37.60 1.54 -70.09
C LYS A 360 -38.92 2.12 -70.61
N VAL A 361 -39.39 3.23 -70.06
CA VAL A 361 -40.60 3.93 -70.54
C VAL A 361 -40.38 4.45 -71.97
N GLU A 362 -39.21 5.02 -72.29
CA GLU A 362 -38.91 5.46 -73.65
C GLU A 362 -38.86 4.28 -74.64
N LEU A 363 -38.30 3.13 -74.24
CA LEU A 363 -38.23 1.92 -75.05
C LEU A 363 -39.64 1.39 -75.37
N ASP A 364 -40.55 1.36 -74.40
CA ASP A 364 -41.93 0.92 -74.62
C ASP A 364 -42.76 1.94 -75.45
N GLN A 365 -42.50 3.25 -75.34
CA GLN A 365 -43.05 4.26 -76.27
C GLN A 365 -42.53 4.06 -77.70
N ARG A 366 -41.23 3.81 -77.87
CA ARG A 366 -40.62 3.49 -79.19
C ARG A 366 -41.20 2.19 -79.77
N ARG A 367 -41.48 1.18 -78.95
CA ARG A 367 -42.15 -0.07 -79.34
C ARG A 367 -43.55 0.22 -79.91
N GLU A 368 -44.38 0.98 -79.19
CA GLU A 368 -45.71 1.35 -79.64
C GLU A 368 -45.66 2.13 -80.98
N HIS A 369 -44.72 3.07 -81.12
CA HIS A 369 -44.53 3.80 -82.37
C HIS A 369 -44.14 2.89 -83.55
N VAL A 370 -43.24 1.91 -83.33
CA VAL A 370 -42.87 0.91 -84.35
C VAL A 370 -44.06 0.03 -84.72
N GLU A 371 -44.90 -0.37 -83.75
CA GLU A 371 -46.13 -1.10 -84.07
C GLU A 371 -47.11 -0.29 -84.92
N VAL A 372 -47.26 1.01 -84.66
CA VAL A 372 -48.09 1.90 -85.49
C VAL A 372 -47.51 2.00 -86.90
N LEU A 373 -46.19 2.21 -87.03
CA LEU A 373 -45.52 2.24 -88.34
C LEU A 373 -45.66 0.90 -89.10
N ASN A 374 -45.64 -0.25 -88.42
CA ASN A 374 -45.86 -1.54 -89.09
C ASN A 374 -47.31 -1.68 -89.59
N LYS A 375 -48.30 -1.30 -88.78
CA LYS A 375 -49.74 -1.28 -89.17
C LYS A 375 -49.97 -0.35 -90.37
N ASP A 376 -49.21 0.75 -90.45
CA ASP A 376 -49.21 1.69 -91.57
C ASP A 376 -48.51 1.14 -92.83
N PHE A 377 -47.37 0.46 -92.65
CA PHE A 377 -46.65 -0.22 -93.73
C PHE A 377 -47.50 -1.34 -94.36
N ASP A 378 -48.13 -2.20 -93.53
CA ASP A 378 -49.01 -3.27 -94.01
C ASP A 378 -50.21 -2.72 -94.80
N ARG A 379 -50.80 -1.60 -94.33
CA ARG A 379 -51.87 -0.90 -95.06
C ARG A 379 -51.40 -0.34 -96.40
N CYS A 380 -50.19 0.23 -96.46
CA CYS A 380 -49.60 0.71 -97.71
C CYS A 380 -49.25 -0.44 -98.67
N LYS A 381 -48.77 -1.57 -98.15
CA LYS A 381 -48.50 -2.79 -98.92
C LYS A 381 -49.77 -3.35 -99.54
N LEU A 382 -50.83 -3.54 -98.76
CA LEU A 382 -52.14 -3.98 -99.28
C LEU A 382 -52.67 -3.05 -100.38
N LYS A 383 -52.51 -1.72 -100.23
CA LYS A 383 -52.89 -0.76 -101.26
C LYS A 383 -52.03 -0.89 -102.54
N TYR A 384 -50.74 -1.17 -102.42
CA TYR A 384 -49.86 -1.44 -103.56
C TYR A 384 -50.28 -2.73 -104.29
N ASP A 385 -50.51 -3.81 -103.54
CA ASP A 385 -50.92 -5.11 -104.08
C ASP A 385 -52.27 -4.99 -104.84
N MET A 386 -53.22 -4.20 -104.30
CA MET A 386 -54.48 -3.86 -104.99
C MET A 386 -54.26 -3.09 -106.31
N LEU A 387 -53.40 -2.06 -106.30
CA LEU A 387 -53.13 -1.26 -107.49
C LEU A 387 -52.38 -2.06 -108.58
N MET A 388 -51.51 -2.98 -108.18
CA MET A 388 -50.86 -3.91 -109.11
C MET A 388 -51.88 -4.83 -109.79
N ALA A 389 -52.82 -5.41 -109.02
CA ALA A 389 -53.89 -6.23 -109.57
C ALA A 389 -54.83 -5.44 -110.51
N GLU A 390 -55.14 -4.18 -110.20
CA GLU A 390 -55.89 -3.29 -111.11
C GLU A 390 -55.11 -3.02 -112.41
N LYS A 391 -53.82 -2.68 -112.29
CA LYS A 391 -52.92 -2.41 -113.43
C LYS A 391 -52.77 -3.64 -114.34
N ASP A 392 -52.64 -4.84 -113.79
CA ASP A 392 -52.57 -6.08 -114.59
C ASP A 392 -53.93 -6.42 -115.22
N GLY A 393 -55.04 -6.17 -114.53
CA GLY A 393 -56.40 -6.27 -115.08
C GLY A 393 -56.73 -5.24 -116.17
N LEU A 394 -56.08 -4.07 -116.15
CA LEU A 394 -56.11 -3.09 -117.24
C LEU A 394 -55.22 -3.52 -118.41
N ASN A 395 -54.03 -4.09 -118.15
CA ASN A 395 -53.14 -4.61 -119.20
C ASN A 395 -53.87 -5.69 -120.02
N ALA A 396 -54.49 -6.67 -119.36
CA ALA A 396 -55.24 -7.73 -120.03
C ALA A 396 -56.41 -7.19 -120.90
N LYS A 397 -57.03 -6.06 -120.52
CA LYS A 397 -58.03 -5.37 -121.35
C LYS A 397 -57.39 -4.68 -122.55
N VAL A 398 -56.22 -4.05 -122.40
CA VAL A 398 -55.46 -3.45 -123.50
C VAL A 398 -55.02 -4.53 -124.49
N ASP A 399 -54.49 -5.66 -124.01
CA ASP A 399 -54.08 -6.80 -124.85
C ASP A 399 -55.29 -7.37 -125.61
N THR A 400 -56.44 -7.51 -124.95
CA THR A 400 -57.71 -7.93 -125.57
C THR A 400 -58.19 -6.94 -126.62
N LEU A 401 -58.13 -5.63 -126.35
CA LEU A 401 -58.51 -4.60 -127.33
C LEU A 401 -57.54 -4.55 -128.51
N MET A 402 -56.25 -4.71 -128.28
CA MET A 402 -55.21 -4.76 -129.31
C MET A 402 -55.44 -5.95 -130.26
N ALA A 403 -55.69 -7.15 -129.72
CA ALA A 403 -56.03 -8.32 -130.52
C ALA A 403 -57.33 -8.12 -131.34
N ASN A 404 -58.34 -7.45 -130.77
CA ASN A 404 -59.56 -7.10 -131.49
C ASN A 404 -59.31 -6.06 -132.59
N VAL A 405 -58.43 -5.08 -132.39
CA VAL A 405 -58.04 -4.09 -133.41
C VAL A 405 -57.28 -4.78 -134.54
N SER A 406 -56.26 -5.59 -134.25
CA SER A 406 -55.54 -6.35 -135.29
C SER A 406 -56.47 -7.26 -136.10
N ALA A 407 -57.42 -7.94 -135.46
CA ALA A 407 -58.42 -8.75 -136.17
C ALA A 407 -59.40 -7.92 -137.04
N ARG A 408 -59.59 -6.63 -136.73
CA ARG A 408 -60.33 -5.68 -137.59
C ARG A 408 -59.47 -5.11 -138.70
N ASP A 409 -58.19 -4.86 -138.46
CA ASP A 409 -57.24 -4.43 -139.49
C ASP A 409 -57.02 -5.54 -140.53
N ASP A 410 -56.92 -6.80 -140.09
CA ASP A 410 -56.93 -7.98 -140.98
C ASP A 410 -58.20 -8.05 -141.84
N GLN A 411 -59.37 -7.77 -141.24
CA GLN A 411 -60.65 -7.71 -141.96
C GLN A 411 -60.68 -6.53 -142.96
N ILE A 412 -60.17 -5.36 -142.58
CA ILE A 412 -60.08 -4.18 -143.45
C ILE A 412 -59.14 -4.48 -144.61
N HIS A 413 -57.93 -5.00 -144.37
CA HIS A 413 -57.01 -5.42 -145.41
C HIS A 413 -57.59 -6.52 -146.33
N GLN A 414 -58.51 -7.36 -145.85
CA GLN A 414 -59.27 -8.28 -146.71
C GLN A 414 -60.29 -7.54 -147.58
N MET A 415 -61.04 -6.59 -147.02
CA MET A 415 -61.99 -5.76 -147.77
C MET A 415 -61.29 -4.86 -148.79
N GLU A 416 -60.14 -4.27 -148.46
CA GLU A 416 -59.28 -3.51 -149.37
C GLU A 416 -58.82 -4.37 -150.54
N ARG A 417 -58.31 -5.59 -150.28
CA ARG A 417 -57.93 -6.54 -151.34
C ARG A 417 -59.11 -6.86 -152.27
N HIS A 418 -60.31 -7.06 -151.74
CA HIS A 418 -61.51 -7.27 -152.56
C HIS A 418 -61.92 -6.01 -153.35
N LEU A 419 -61.80 -4.82 -152.77
CA LEU A 419 -62.07 -3.54 -153.45
C LEU A 419 -61.06 -3.29 -154.57
N SER A 420 -59.75 -3.44 -154.33
CA SER A 420 -58.73 -3.32 -155.38
C SER A 420 -58.94 -4.30 -156.53
N GLN A 421 -59.31 -5.56 -156.24
CA GLN A 421 -59.68 -6.54 -157.26
C GLN A 421 -60.94 -6.13 -158.06
N SER A 422 -61.91 -5.47 -157.42
CA SER A 422 -63.11 -4.96 -158.11
C SER A 422 -62.78 -3.74 -158.97
N CYS A 423 -61.97 -2.81 -158.47
CA CYS A 423 -61.50 -1.65 -159.22
C CYS A 423 -60.69 -2.07 -160.46
N GLN A 424 -59.77 -3.03 -160.32
CA GLN A 424 -59.03 -3.60 -161.46
C GLN A 424 -59.99 -4.18 -162.52
N LYS A 425 -60.99 -4.98 -162.11
CA LYS A 425 -62.00 -5.51 -163.04
C LYS A 425 -62.84 -4.42 -163.70
N HIS A 426 -63.17 -3.34 -162.99
CA HIS A 426 -63.85 -2.19 -163.58
C HIS A 426 -62.96 -1.45 -164.59
N GLU A 427 -61.67 -1.31 -164.31
CA GLU A 427 -60.69 -0.73 -165.23
C GLU A 427 -60.49 -1.60 -166.48
N GLU A 428 -60.38 -2.91 -166.34
CA GLU A 428 -60.37 -3.89 -167.43
C GLU A 428 -61.65 -3.79 -168.30
N LEU A 429 -62.82 -3.70 -167.67
CA LEU A 429 -64.11 -3.50 -168.36
C LEU A 429 -64.21 -2.13 -169.05
N ILE A 430 -63.70 -1.07 -168.45
CA ILE A 430 -63.64 0.27 -169.05
C ILE A 430 -62.72 0.27 -170.26
N ASN A 431 -61.54 -0.35 -170.17
CA ASN A 431 -60.60 -0.48 -171.28
C ASN A 431 -61.19 -1.32 -172.44
N ALA A 432 -61.89 -2.41 -172.13
CA ALA A 432 -62.65 -3.18 -173.11
C ALA A 432 -63.77 -2.34 -173.76
N SER A 433 -64.55 -1.60 -172.96
CA SER A 433 -65.63 -0.72 -173.44
C SER A 433 -65.12 0.44 -174.29
N GLN A 434 -63.97 1.04 -173.96
CA GLN A 434 -63.33 2.07 -174.79
C GLN A 434 -62.82 1.50 -176.11
N SER A 435 -62.35 0.26 -176.11
CA SER A 435 -61.92 -0.45 -177.32
C SER A 435 -63.10 -0.76 -178.23
N ALA A 436 -64.23 -1.18 -177.64
CA ALA A 436 -65.49 -1.34 -178.36
C ALA A 436 -66.04 0.00 -178.89
N GLN A 437 -65.96 1.09 -178.11
CA GLN A 437 -66.39 2.42 -178.56
C GLN A 437 -65.57 2.92 -179.75
N LYS A 438 -64.24 2.75 -179.74
CA LYS A 438 -63.37 3.08 -180.88
C LYS A 438 -63.78 2.35 -182.16
N LEU A 439 -64.14 1.06 -182.05
CA LEU A 439 -64.65 0.27 -183.17
C LEU A 439 -66.03 0.78 -183.66
N VAL A 440 -66.91 1.20 -182.73
CA VAL A 440 -68.19 1.83 -183.06
C VAL A 440 -67.98 3.19 -183.75
N ASP A 441 -67.01 3.98 -183.32
CA ASP A 441 -66.69 5.28 -183.92
C ASP A 441 -66.08 5.13 -185.32
N GLU A 442 -65.24 4.11 -185.54
CA GLU A 442 -64.70 3.73 -186.86
C GLU A 442 -65.80 3.24 -187.81
N LEU A 443 -66.75 2.44 -187.32
CA LEU A 443 -67.94 2.05 -188.08
C LEU A 443 -68.86 3.25 -188.38
N ASN A 444 -69.04 4.18 -187.43
CA ASN A 444 -69.83 5.40 -187.63
C ASN A 444 -69.17 6.33 -188.66
N LEU A 445 -67.85 6.46 -188.67
CA LEU A 445 -67.12 7.17 -189.71
C LEU A 445 -67.37 6.54 -191.09
N ARG A 446 -67.32 5.21 -191.18
CA ARG A 446 -67.62 4.47 -192.42
C ARG A 446 -69.07 4.64 -192.88
N VAL A 447 -70.03 4.69 -191.95
CA VAL A 447 -71.43 5.04 -192.25
C VAL A 447 -71.55 6.49 -192.76
N ALA A 448 -70.80 7.44 -192.18
CA ALA A 448 -70.79 8.83 -192.64
C ALA A 448 -70.17 9.02 -194.03
N GLU A 449 -69.15 8.22 -194.39
CA GLU A 449 -68.63 8.15 -195.77
C GLU A 449 -69.70 7.64 -196.75
N LEU A 450 -70.36 6.52 -196.42
CA LEU A 450 -71.42 5.95 -197.24
C LEU A 450 -72.62 6.91 -197.37
N GLN A 451 -72.97 7.64 -196.30
CA GLN A 451 -74.04 8.64 -196.32
C GLN A 451 -73.72 9.80 -197.26
N LYS A 452 -72.47 10.31 -197.27
CA LYS A 452 -72.05 11.35 -198.22
C LYS A 452 -72.15 10.87 -199.67
N GLU A 453 -71.82 9.61 -199.94
CA GLU A 453 -71.94 9.02 -201.28
C GLU A 453 -73.42 8.85 -201.70
N VAL A 454 -74.31 8.47 -200.77
CA VAL A 454 -75.77 8.46 -201.00
C VAL A 454 -76.30 9.87 -201.27
N ASP A 455 -75.85 10.89 -200.56
CA ASP A 455 -76.30 12.26 -200.76
C ASP A 455 -75.73 12.91 -202.04
N ARG A 456 -74.52 12.51 -202.47
CA ARG A 456 -73.99 12.84 -203.82
C ARG A 456 -74.93 12.32 -204.91
N GLN A 457 -75.32 11.06 -204.84
CA GLN A 457 -76.28 10.44 -205.76
C GLN A 457 -77.66 11.14 -205.70
N ARG A 458 -78.11 11.54 -204.50
CA ARG A 458 -79.37 12.28 -204.29
C ARG A 458 -79.36 13.64 -204.99
N VAL A 459 -78.24 14.37 -204.97
CA VAL A 459 -78.08 15.66 -205.68
C VAL A 459 -78.14 15.45 -207.20
N GLU A 460 -77.43 14.45 -207.73
CA GLU A 460 -77.45 14.13 -209.17
C GLU A 460 -78.85 13.79 -209.68
N ILE A 461 -79.61 12.99 -208.91
CA ILE A 461 -81.03 12.70 -209.20
C ILE A 461 -81.89 13.97 -209.16
N SER A 462 -81.61 14.91 -208.26
CA SER A 462 -82.39 16.15 -208.13
C SER A 462 -82.18 17.13 -209.30
N ASN A 463 -80.95 17.26 -209.80
CA ASN A 463 -80.65 18.09 -210.97
C ASN A 463 -81.37 17.55 -212.23
N GLY A 464 -81.26 16.24 -212.49
CA GLY A 464 -81.96 15.56 -213.58
C GLY A 464 -83.49 15.48 -213.42
N ALA A 465 -84.05 16.03 -212.32
CA ALA A 465 -85.48 16.26 -212.11
C ALA A 465 -85.88 17.73 -212.31
N GLU A 466 -85.00 18.70 -211.99
CA GLU A 466 -85.26 20.12 -212.25
C GLU A 466 -85.12 20.48 -213.74
N GLU A 467 -84.14 19.91 -214.45
CA GLU A 467 -84.00 20.05 -215.91
C GLU A 467 -85.28 19.63 -216.65
N LYS A 468 -85.95 18.57 -216.17
CA LYS A 468 -87.23 18.10 -216.70
C LYS A 468 -88.39 19.04 -216.38
N ARG A 469 -88.35 19.78 -215.25
CA ARG A 469 -89.33 20.82 -214.93
C ARG A 469 -89.14 22.07 -215.79
N GLU A 470 -87.90 22.45 -216.10
CA GLU A 470 -87.62 23.60 -216.95
C GLU A 470 -88.07 23.39 -218.41
N ALA A 471 -87.84 22.19 -218.96
CA ALA A 471 -88.36 21.83 -220.28
C ALA A 471 -89.90 21.97 -220.39
N ILE A 472 -90.63 21.67 -219.30
CA ILE A 472 -92.09 21.84 -219.24
C ILE A 472 -92.47 23.33 -219.16
N ARG A 473 -91.73 24.15 -218.40
CA ARG A 473 -91.98 25.61 -218.31
C ARG A 473 -91.88 26.28 -219.68
N GLN A 474 -90.86 25.97 -220.48
CA GLN A 474 -90.69 26.57 -221.81
C GLN A 474 -91.75 26.10 -222.83
N LEU A 475 -92.21 24.85 -222.74
CA LEU A 475 -93.29 24.34 -223.60
C LEU A 475 -94.64 25.05 -223.33
N CYS A 476 -94.94 25.40 -222.08
CA CYS A 476 -96.15 26.14 -221.74
C CYS A 476 -96.12 27.58 -222.29
N PHE A 477 -94.96 28.25 -222.23
CA PHE A 477 -94.82 29.65 -222.63
C PHE A 477 -95.05 29.88 -224.14
N SER A 478 -94.70 28.90 -224.97
CA SER A 478 -94.92 28.94 -226.42
C SER A 478 -96.39 28.69 -226.82
N LEU A 479 -97.14 27.91 -226.04
CA LEU A 479 -98.59 27.69 -226.26
C LEU A 479 -99.41 28.96 -226.04
N GLU A 480 -99.10 29.76 -225.02
CA GLU A 480 -99.86 30.99 -224.74
C GLU A 480 -99.67 32.06 -225.83
N HIS A 481 -98.49 32.09 -226.46
CA HIS A 481 -98.19 33.04 -227.56
C HIS A 481 -99.04 32.78 -228.82
N TYR A 482 -99.39 31.54 -229.14
CA TYR A 482 -100.31 31.23 -230.24
C TYR A 482 -101.78 31.56 -229.92
N ARG A 483 -102.10 31.80 -228.64
CA ARG A 483 -103.48 32.00 -228.17
C ARG A 483 -103.95 33.45 -228.34
N SER A 484 -103.08 34.43 -228.09
CA SER A 484 -103.41 35.85 -228.17
C SER A 484 -103.68 36.32 -229.61
N GLY A 485 -102.82 35.94 -230.57
CA GLY A 485 -102.96 36.33 -231.98
C GLY A 485 -104.27 35.86 -232.65
N TYR A 486 -104.91 34.81 -232.11
CA TYR A 486 -106.21 34.34 -232.58
C TYR A 486 -107.40 35.18 -232.05
N GLN A 487 -107.20 35.96 -230.98
CA GLN A 487 -108.22 36.90 -230.46
C GLN A 487 -108.27 38.19 -231.30
N GLU A 488 -107.12 38.69 -231.74
CA GLU A 488 -107.00 39.92 -232.55
C GLU A 488 -107.79 39.81 -233.86
N LEU A 489 -107.69 38.66 -234.55
CA LEU A 489 -108.42 38.42 -235.80
C LEU A 489 -109.94 38.36 -235.60
N ARG A 490 -110.43 38.06 -234.38
CA ARG A 490 -111.86 37.87 -234.11
C ARG A 490 -112.61 39.18 -233.89
N GLN A 491 -111.95 40.21 -233.34
CA GLN A 491 -112.57 41.52 -233.13
C GLN A 491 -112.77 42.31 -234.44
N ALA A 492 -112.01 42.00 -235.49
CA ALA A 492 -112.09 42.69 -236.78
C ALA A 492 -113.42 42.48 -237.55
N CYS A 493 -114.17 41.41 -237.27
CA CYS A 493 -115.24 40.93 -238.14
C CYS A 493 -116.69 41.18 -237.65
N GLN A 494 -116.92 41.89 -236.54
CA GLN A 494 -118.22 41.84 -235.84
C GLN A 494 -118.87 43.19 -235.46
N ALA A 495 -118.63 44.28 -236.21
CA ALA A 495 -119.15 45.62 -235.84
C ALA A 495 -119.50 46.59 -237.00
N PHE A 496 -120.27 46.18 -238.02
CA PHE A 496 -120.77 47.12 -239.06
C PHE A 496 -122.15 47.74 -238.75
N VAL A 497 -122.93 47.19 -237.81
CA VAL A 497 -124.27 47.68 -237.40
C VAL A 497 -124.47 47.38 -235.90
N GLY A 498 -124.91 48.30 -235.02
CA GLY A 498 -125.17 49.74 -235.18
C GLY A 498 -125.37 50.47 -233.83
N HIS A 499 -125.06 51.78 -233.80
CA HIS A 499 -125.29 52.79 -232.74
C HIS A 499 -125.00 52.50 -231.24
N ARG A 500 -123.71 52.69 -230.88
CA ARG A 500 -123.13 53.50 -229.77
C ARG A 500 -123.83 53.63 -228.38
N ARG A 501 -122.93 53.64 -227.36
CA ARG A 501 -123.07 54.01 -225.92
C ARG A 501 -123.67 52.90 -225.04
N ASN A 502 -123.14 52.59 -223.85
CA ASN A 502 -122.11 53.27 -223.03
C ASN A 502 -120.99 52.33 -222.51
N ALA A 503 -119.90 52.95 -222.02
CA ALA A 503 -118.86 52.47 -221.09
C ALA A 503 -118.52 50.95 -221.08
N VAL A 504 -117.40 50.48 -221.67
CA VAL A 504 -116.00 50.65 -221.20
C VAL A 504 -115.73 49.84 -219.91
N MET A 505 -114.87 48.80 -219.89
CA MET A 505 -114.01 48.27 -220.96
C MET A 505 -113.64 46.78 -220.75
N ALA A 506 -113.42 46.08 -221.88
CA ALA A 506 -112.31 45.17 -222.25
C ALA A 506 -111.64 44.21 -221.23
N SER A 507 -111.16 43.03 -221.64
CA SER A 507 -111.36 42.20 -222.87
C SER A 507 -110.76 40.81 -222.64
#